data_AF-A0A286RCL1-F1
#
_entry.id   AF-A0A286RCL1-F1
#
_cell.length_a   1.000
_cell.length_b   1.000
_cell.length_c   1.000
_cell.angle_alpha   90.00
_cell.angle_beta   90.00
_cell.angle_gamma   90.00
#
_symmetry.space_group_name_H-M   'P 1'
#
loop_
_entity.id
_entity.type
_entity.pdbx_description
1 polymer ?
#
loop_
_entity_poly.entity_id
_entity_poly.type
_entity_poly.pdbx_seq_one_letter_code
_entity_poly.pdbx_strand_id
1 'polypeptide(L)'
;MTRLTRDQVVNQSFLEMRSYLLEIAATLDRYDRAETRNGEQEDVRWTKIRQALDILAKKREQPDRTEALLMLFSDLTPLEK
;
A
#
# COMPACT_ATOMS: atom_id res chain seq x y z
N MET A 1 28.12 -4.14 7.30
CA MET A 1 26.82 -3.75 7.85
C MET A 1 26.26 -4.90 8.66
N THR A 2 26.03 -4.71 9.96
CA THR A 2 25.44 -5.74 10.82
C THR A 2 23.94 -5.84 10.55
N ARG A 3 23.43 -7.06 10.32
CA ARG A 3 21.99 -7.29 10.15
C ARG A 3 21.29 -7.14 11.50
N LEU A 4 20.14 -6.47 11.50
CA LEU A 4 19.28 -6.38 12.68
C LEU A 4 18.61 -7.72 12.99
N THR A 5 18.40 -8.02 14.26
CA THR A 5 17.51 -9.10 14.68
C THR A 5 16.05 -8.72 14.45
N ARG A 6 15.13 -9.69 14.48
CA ARG A 6 13.69 -9.43 14.33
C ARG A 6 13.17 -8.47 15.41
N ASP A 7 13.60 -8.64 16.65
CA ASP A 7 13.18 -7.80 17.77
C ASP A 7 13.71 -6.37 17.63
N GLN A 8 14.94 -6.20 17.11
CA GLN A 8 15.48 -4.88 16.82
C GLN A 8 14.69 -4.17 15.73
N VAL A 9 14.27 -4.88 14.67
CA VAL A 9 13.42 -4.30 13.62
C VAL A 9 12.07 -3.85 14.19
N VAL A 10 11.42 -4.70 15.00
CA VAL A 10 10.14 -4.36 15.63
C VAL A 10 10.31 -3.16 16.56
N ASN A 11 11.30 -3.17 17.44
CA ASN A 11 11.53 -2.07 18.38
C ASN A 11 11.82 -0.73 17.68
N GLN A 12 12.50 -0.77 16.54
CA GLN A 12 12.80 0.45 15.78
C GLN A 12 11.60 0.98 14.99
N SER A 13 10.73 0.11 14.46
CA SER A 13 9.71 0.51 13.47
C SER A 13 8.25 0.45 13.97
N PHE A 14 7.98 -0.15 15.13
CA PHE A 14 6.60 -0.48 15.54
C PHE A 14 5.66 0.73 15.59
N LEU A 15 6.10 1.85 16.18
CA LEU A 15 5.25 3.04 16.31
C LEU A 15 4.98 3.70 14.96
N GLU A 16 5.98 3.76 14.08
CA GLU A 16 5.85 4.30 12.72
C GLU A 16 4.92 3.43 11.88
N MET A 17 5.15 2.11 11.88
CA MET A 17 4.29 1.14 11.19
C MET A 17 2.85 1.25 11.66
N ARG A 18 2.61 1.37 12.96
CA ARG A 18 1.26 1.56 13.51
C ARG A 18 0.63 2.85 13.01
N SER A 19 1.38 3.95 12.99
CA SER A 19 0.92 5.23 12.47
C SER A 19 0.50 5.10 11.00
N TYR A 20 1.36 4.54 10.16
CA TYR A 20 1.07 4.35 8.73
C TYR A 20 -0.16 3.46 8.50
N LEU A 21 -0.31 2.38 9.26
CA LEU A 21 -1.49 1.51 9.15
C LEU A 21 -2.79 2.24 9.52
N LEU A 22 -2.77 3.08 10.56
CA LEU A 22 -3.94 3.88 10.95
C LEU A 22 -4.28 4.93 9.89
N GLU A 23 -3.29 5.60 9.32
CA GLU A 23 -3.50 6.58 8.25
C GLU A 23 -4.06 5.95 6.97
N ILE A 24 -3.58 4.74 6.62
CA ILE A 24 -4.13 3.95 5.51
C ILE A 24 -5.60 3.61 5.80
N ALA A 25 -5.90 3.06 6.97
CA ALA A 25 -7.27 2.68 7.35
C ALA A 25 -8.22 3.89 7.33
N ALA A 26 -7.83 5.01 7.94
CA ALA A 26 -8.62 6.24 7.95
C ALA A 26 -8.84 6.82 6.55
N THR A 27 -7.92 6.59 5.61
CA THR A 27 -8.07 7.02 4.22
C THR A 27 -9.04 6.12 3.46
N LEU A 28 -8.97 4.79 3.67
CA LEU A 28 -9.94 3.84 3.12
C LEU A 28 -11.36 4.17 3.64
N ASP A 29 -11.52 4.38 4.94
CA ASP A 29 -12.80 4.73 5.55
C ASP A 29 -13.40 6.02 4.98
N ARG A 30 -12.56 7.02 4.70
CA ARG A 30 -13.00 8.29 4.08
C ARG A 30 -13.41 8.09 2.63
N TYR A 31 -12.69 7.26 1.88
CA TYR A 31 -13.05 6.94 0.50
C TYR A 31 -14.39 6.21 0.42
N ASP A 32 -14.59 5.19 1.26
CA ASP A 32 -15.82 4.39 1.27
C ASP A 32 -17.06 5.20 1.70
N ARG A 33 -16.87 6.30 2.44
CA ARG A 33 -17.93 7.24 2.83
C ARG A 33 -18.14 8.38 1.85
N ALA A 34 -17.26 8.56 0.87
CA ALA A 34 -17.36 9.66 -0.08
C ALA A 34 -18.58 9.47 -1.00
N GLU A 35 -19.23 10.58 -1.35
CA GLU A 35 -20.32 10.54 -2.33
C GLU A 35 -19.75 10.23 -3.72
N THR A 36 -20.31 9.20 -4.38
CA THR A 36 -19.97 8.90 -5.77
C THR A 36 -20.80 9.80 -6.69
N ARG A 37 -20.15 10.44 -7.66
CA ARG A 37 -20.91 11.17 -8.70
C ARG A 37 -21.56 10.15 -9.65
N ASN A 38 -22.78 10.41 -10.11
CA ASN A 38 -23.40 9.57 -11.13
C ASN A 38 -22.48 9.42 -12.36
N GLY A 39 -22.15 8.18 -12.72
CA GLY A 39 -21.24 7.86 -13.82
C GLY A 39 -19.75 8.04 -13.53
N GLU A 40 -19.37 8.24 -12.26
CA GLU A 40 -17.96 8.26 -11.85
C GLU A 40 -17.32 6.87 -12.04
N GLN A 41 -16.21 6.86 -12.75
CA GLN A 41 -15.37 5.68 -12.91
C GLN A 41 -14.37 5.61 -11.75
N GLU A 42 -14.03 4.39 -11.36
CA GLU A 42 -13.03 4.19 -10.33
C GLU A 42 -11.66 4.71 -10.78
N ASP A 43 -11.03 5.52 -9.92
CA ASP A 43 -9.71 6.07 -10.18
C ASP A 43 -8.67 4.95 -10.21
N VAL A 44 -7.93 4.83 -11.32
CA VAL A 44 -6.86 3.84 -11.50
C VAL A 44 -5.84 3.88 -10.36
N ARG A 45 -5.56 5.07 -9.78
CA ARG A 45 -4.66 5.22 -8.65
C ARG A 45 -5.21 4.51 -7.41
N TRP A 46 -6.53 4.54 -7.23
CA TRP A 46 -7.19 3.85 -6.13
C TRP A 46 -7.09 2.32 -6.28
N THR A 47 -7.25 1.81 -7.50
CA THR A 47 -7.02 0.40 -7.82
C THR A 47 -5.58 -0.02 -7.48
N LYS A 48 -4.58 0.82 -7.82
CA LYS A 48 -3.17 0.55 -7.46
C LYS A 48 -2.94 0.56 -5.94
N ILE A 49 -3.61 1.43 -5.17
CA ILE A 49 -3.52 1.42 -3.70
C ILE A 49 -4.02 0.07 -3.14
N ARG A 50 -5.16 -0.45 -3.62
CA ARG A 50 -5.66 -1.76 -3.17
C ARG A 50 -4.70 -2.90 -3.55
N GLN A 51 -4.16 -2.89 -4.76
CA GLN A 51 -3.14 -3.86 -5.19
C GLN A 51 -1.88 -3.80 -4.32
N ALA A 52 -1.46 -2.61 -3.89
CA ALA A 52 -0.32 -2.46 -2.99
C ALA A 52 -0.58 -3.12 -1.62
N LEU A 53 -1.80 -2.99 -1.08
CA LEU A 53 -2.18 -3.65 0.18
C LEU A 53 -2.13 -5.18 0.05
N ASP A 54 -2.60 -5.73 -1.08
CA ASP A 54 -2.49 -7.16 -1.36
C ASP A 54 -1.04 -7.62 -1.42
N ILE A 55 -0.16 -6.87 -2.10
CA ILE A 55 1.29 -7.16 -2.14
C ILE A 55 1.88 -7.16 -0.72
N LEU A 56 1.50 -6.19 0.13
CA LEU A 56 2.00 -6.10 1.50
C LEU A 56 1.53 -7.28 2.38
N ALA A 57 0.30 -7.74 2.20
CA ALA A 57 -0.32 -8.81 2.98
C ALA A 57 0.20 -10.22 2.67
N LYS A 58 0.71 -10.46 1.45
CA LYS A 58 1.28 -11.76 1.05
C LYS A 58 2.42 -12.17 1.97
N LYS A 59 2.64 -13.48 2.16
CA LYS A 59 3.86 -13.98 2.87
C LYS A 59 5.10 -13.59 2.07
N ARG A 60 6.29 -13.71 2.67
CA ARG A 60 7.55 -13.32 2.01
C ARG A 60 7.66 -13.98 0.62
N GLU A 61 7.56 -13.17 -0.42
CA GLU A 61 7.73 -13.55 -1.82
C GLU A 61 9.02 -12.92 -2.36
N GLN A 62 9.49 -13.41 -3.51
CA GLN A 62 10.42 -12.69 -4.37
C GLN A 62 9.61 -12.11 -5.53
N PRO A 63 9.75 -10.82 -5.89
CA PRO A 63 10.67 -9.83 -5.32
C PRO A 63 10.29 -9.34 -3.92
N ASP A 64 11.20 -8.62 -3.26
CA ASP A 64 10.90 -7.98 -1.97
C ASP A 64 9.71 -7.01 -2.13
N ARG A 65 8.87 -6.89 -1.11
CA ARG A 65 7.65 -6.05 -1.16
C ARG A 65 7.92 -4.62 -1.62
N THR A 66 9.06 -4.04 -1.21
CA THR A 66 9.46 -2.70 -1.63
C THR A 66 9.66 -2.61 -3.14
N GLU A 67 10.35 -3.59 -3.74
CA GLU A 67 10.55 -3.65 -5.19
C GLU A 67 9.23 -3.87 -5.92
N ALA A 68 8.37 -4.75 -5.42
CA ALA A 68 7.04 -4.98 -5.99
C ALA A 68 6.17 -3.70 -5.98
N LEU A 69 6.18 -2.96 -4.87
CA LEU A 69 5.49 -1.66 -4.77
C LEU A 69 6.10 -0.63 -5.73
N LEU A 70 7.43 -0.53 -5.79
CA LEU A 70 8.10 0.39 -6.72
C LEU A 70 7.69 0.12 -8.16
N MET A 71 7.67 -1.16 -8.58
CA MET A 71 7.25 -1.53 -9.93
C MET A 71 5.78 -1.20 -10.19
N LEU A 72 4.88 -1.48 -9.24
CA LEU A 72 3.44 -1.17 -9.34
C LEU A 72 3.19 0.34 -9.57
N PHE A 73 3.97 1.19 -8.91
CA PHE A 73 3.83 2.64 -9.02
C PHE A 73 4.71 3.27 -10.12
N SER A 74 5.70 2.55 -10.66
CA SER A 74 6.55 3.02 -11.77
C SER A 74 5.87 2.89 -13.13
N ASP A 75 4.81 2.09 -13.24
CA ASP A 75 4.04 1.98 -14.47
C ASP A 75 3.26 3.28 -14.72
N LEU A 76 3.77 4.11 -15.63
CA LEU A 76 3.17 5.35 -16.12
C LEU A 76 2.12 5.11 -17.21
N THR A 77 1.86 3.85 -17.59
CA THR A 77 0.84 3.56 -18.60
C THR A 77 -0.53 3.93 -18.02
N PRO A 78 -1.30 4.83 -18.66
CA PRO A 78 -2.71 4.98 -18.34
C PRO A 78 -3.35 3.60 -18.55
N LEU A 79 -4.00 3.04 -17.53
CA LEU A 79 -4.79 1.83 -17.70
C LEU A 79 -6.08 2.20 -18.45
N GLU A 80 -5.94 2.53 -19.74
CA GLU A 80 -7.04 2.55 -20.68
C GLU A 80 -7.28 1.11 -21.15
N LYS A 81 -8.45 0.57 -20.79
CA LYS A 81 -9.43 -0.01 -21.71
C LYS A 81 -10.76 -0.24 -21.01
#